data_AF-A0A800K4L4-F1
#
_entry.id   AF-A0A800K4L4-F1
#
_cell.length_a   1.000
_cell.length_b   1.000
_cell.length_c   1.000
_cell.angle_alpha   90.00
_cell.angle_beta   90.00
_cell.angle_gamma   90.00
#
_symmetry.space_group_name_H-M   'P 1'
#
loop_
_entity.id
_entity.type
_entity.pdbx_description
1 polymer ?
#
loop_
_entity_poly.entity_id
_entity_poly.type
_entity_poly.pdbx_seq_one_letter_code
_entity_poly.pdbx_strand_id
1 'polypeptide(L)'
;MSNAPCETVRDWIPEYASGRLAPLEATSVRSHLEDCSECRAELDLAMLILASRAEVPAGLARTVRAAVRSDRAHMHRPWWGISAAAVAALALGIGMSSDGSEQVESALPGYAFEVEDGDAWLSDDGLIAGAPDLDALSDEALLQFLDELTVGGAGGGA
;
A
#
# COMPACT_ATOMS: atom_id res chain seq x y z
N MET A 1 24.42 32.33 0.67
CA MET A 1 23.76 32.47 -0.65
C MET A 1 24.15 31.23 -1.44
N SER A 2 23.33 30.19 -1.64
CA SER A 2 21.91 29.96 -1.38
C SER A 2 21.78 28.92 -0.28
N ASN A 3 21.29 29.29 0.90
CA ASN A 3 20.97 28.29 1.90
C ASN A 3 19.46 28.09 1.84
N ALA A 4 19.04 27.00 1.19
CA ALA A 4 17.72 26.47 1.46
C ALA A 4 17.63 26.32 3.00
N PRO A 5 16.50 26.72 3.61
CA PRO A 5 16.36 26.60 5.05
C PRO A 5 16.45 25.12 5.43
N CYS A 6 16.89 24.83 6.66
CA CYS A 6 17.07 23.45 7.11
C CYS A 6 15.81 22.62 6.86
N GLU A 7 14.61 23.15 7.10
CA GLU A 7 13.34 22.47 6.80
C GLU A 7 13.25 21.93 5.38
N THR A 8 13.56 22.74 4.36
CA THR A 8 13.52 22.33 2.96
C THR A 8 14.60 21.30 2.65
N VAL A 9 15.78 21.43 3.25
CA VAL A 9 16.85 20.45 3.07
C VAL A 9 16.44 19.10 3.66
N ARG A 10 15.83 19.09 4.85
CA ARG A 10 15.35 17.87 5.51
C ARG A 10 14.32 17.13 4.67
N ASP A 11 13.40 17.85 4.04
CA ASP A 11 12.41 17.27 3.11
C ASP A 11 13.09 16.65 1.86
N TRP A 12 14.22 17.21 1.42
CA TRP A 12 14.98 16.72 0.28
C TRP A 12 15.98 15.60 0.61
N ILE A 13 16.36 15.41 1.89
CA ILE A 13 17.36 14.41 2.31
C ILE A 13 17.00 12.98 1.82
N PRO A 14 15.76 12.47 1.93
CA PRO A 14 15.44 11.11 1.48
C PRO A 14 15.62 10.92 -0.04
N GLU A 15 15.24 11.91 -0.83
CA GLU A 15 15.41 11.89 -2.28
C GLU A 15 16.88 12.07 -2.68
N TYR A 16 17.62 12.91 -1.94
CA TYR A 16 19.05 13.11 -2.11
C TYR A 16 19.84 11.82 -1.81
N ALA A 17 19.55 11.19 -0.67
CA ALA A 17 20.18 9.93 -0.23
C ALA A 17 19.91 8.79 -1.23
N SER A 18 18.69 8.73 -1.80
CA SER A 18 18.34 7.75 -2.83
C SER A 18 18.82 8.10 -4.24
N GLY A 19 19.48 9.26 -4.43
CA GLY A 19 19.97 9.72 -5.74
C GLY A 19 18.89 10.10 -6.74
N ARG A 20 17.66 10.36 -6.27
CA ARG A 20 16.49 10.71 -7.10
C ARG A 20 16.20 12.20 -7.17
N LEU A 21 16.82 13.00 -6.30
CA LEU A 21 16.63 14.44 -6.26
C LEU A 21 17.15 15.10 -7.54
N ALA A 22 16.43 16.10 -8.04
CA ALA A 22 16.82 16.82 -9.24
C ALA A 22 18.16 17.59 -9.06
N PRO A 23 18.94 17.81 -10.14
CA PRO A 23 20.33 18.26 -10.01
C PRO A 23 20.52 19.64 -9.37
N LEU A 24 19.55 20.55 -9.54
CA LEU A 24 19.61 21.91 -9.01
C LEU A 24 19.44 21.89 -7.48
N GLU A 25 18.46 21.13 -7.01
CA GLU A 25 18.14 20.89 -5.60
C GLU A 25 19.28 20.12 -4.94
N ALA A 26 19.84 19.10 -5.60
CA ALA A 26 21.00 18.35 -5.12
C ALA A 26 22.24 19.24 -4.92
N THR A 27 22.43 20.25 -5.77
CA THR A 27 23.49 21.25 -5.59
C THR A 27 23.24 22.10 -4.35
N SER A 28 21.99 22.52 -4.13
CA SER A 28 21.59 23.32 -2.96
C SER A 28 21.74 22.55 -1.65
N VAL A 29 21.34 21.27 -1.62
CA VAL A 29 21.56 20.38 -0.48
C VAL A 29 23.06 20.23 -0.20
N ARG A 30 23.89 19.99 -1.22
CA ARG A 30 25.34 19.85 -1.05
C ARG A 30 25.97 21.09 -0.42
N SER A 31 25.62 22.30 -0.91
CA SER A 31 26.12 23.54 -0.31
C SER A 31 25.68 23.73 1.14
N HIS A 32 24.46 23.30 1.49
CA HIS A 32 23.98 23.41 2.87
C HIS A 32 24.72 22.46 3.82
N LEU A 33 25.01 21.23 3.36
CA LEU A 33 25.69 20.21 4.16
C LEU A 33 27.14 20.57 4.50
N GLU A 34 27.79 21.44 3.73
CA GLU A 34 29.12 21.96 4.04
C GLU A 34 29.12 22.74 5.37
N ASP A 35 28.05 23.49 5.64
CA ASP A 35 27.95 24.39 6.79
C ASP A 35 27.10 23.83 7.95
N CYS A 36 26.14 22.95 7.68
CA CYS A 36 25.18 22.47 8.67
C CYS A 36 25.50 21.04 9.17
N SER A 37 25.81 20.90 10.46
CA SER A 37 26.07 19.58 11.08
C SER A 37 24.81 18.77 11.34
N GLU A 38 23.69 19.42 11.62
CA GLU A 38 22.41 18.76 11.89
C GLU A 38 21.87 18.04 10.65
N CYS A 39 21.83 18.74 9.51
CA CYS A 39 21.44 18.15 8.23
C CYS A 39 22.41 17.05 7.77
N ARG A 40 23.69 17.11 8.14
CA ARG A 40 24.64 16.01 7.90
C ARG A 40 24.28 14.75 8.71
N ALA A 41 23.97 14.91 10.00
CA ALA A 41 23.54 13.79 10.84
C ALA A 41 22.24 13.14 10.32
N GLU A 42 21.32 13.94 9.80
CA GLU A 42 20.09 13.42 9.18
C GLU A 42 20.35 12.70 7.86
N LEU A 43 21.27 13.20 7.03
CA LEU A 43 21.71 12.50 5.83
C LEU A 43 22.33 11.15 6.19
N ASP A 44 23.19 11.10 7.20
CA ASP A 44 23.80 9.85 7.67
C ASP A 44 22.73 8.84 8.13
N LEU A 45 21.72 9.30 8.88
CA LEU A 45 20.58 8.47 9.27
C LEU A 45 19.81 7.94 8.05
N ALA A 46 19.50 8.81 7.08
CA ALA A 46 18.79 8.42 5.86
C ALA A 46 19.58 7.37 5.05
N MET A 47 20.91 7.52 4.98
CA MET A 47 21.79 6.55 4.34
C MET A 47 21.82 5.20 5.07
N LEU A 48 21.82 5.19 6.41
CA LEU A 48 21.71 3.96 7.20
C LEU A 48 20.39 3.22 6.97
N ILE A 49 19.27 3.95 6.93
CA ILE A 49 17.95 3.39 6.62
C ILE A 49 17.92 2.84 5.20
N LEU A 50 18.56 3.51 4.24
CA LEU A 50 18.61 3.03 2.86
C LEU A 50 19.46 1.74 2.76
N ALA A 51 20.56 1.67 3.49
CA ALA A 51 21.46 0.52 3.51
C ALA A 51 20.88 -0.71 4.25
N SER A 52 19.92 -0.51 5.16
CA SER A 52 19.26 -1.61 5.88
C SER A 52 18.19 -2.33 5.05
N ARG A 53 17.86 -1.82 3.86
CA ARG A 53 16.89 -2.44 2.96
C ARG A 53 17.39 -3.81 2.51
N ALA A 54 16.48 -4.77 2.48
CA ALA A 54 16.79 -6.12 2.00
C ALA A 54 17.26 -6.08 0.54
N GLU A 55 18.29 -6.88 0.25
CA GLU A 55 18.78 -7.05 -1.11
C GLU A 55 17.68 -7.57 -2.03
N VAL A 56 17.59 -7.03 -3.25
CA VAL A 56 16.55 -7.42 -4.19
C VAL A 56 16.84 -8.84 -4.69
N PRO A 57 15.91 -9.81 -4.50
CA PRO A 57 16.13 -11.18 -4.96
C PRO A 57 16.40 -11.26 -6.46
N ALA A 58 17.35 -12.11 -6.85
CA ALA A 58 17.71 -12.32 -8.24
C ALA A 58 16.49 -12.74 -9.06
N GLY A 59 16.23 -12.00 -10.16
CA GLY A 59 15.12 -12.29 -11.06
C GLY A 59 13.75 -11.75 -10.63
N LEU A 60 13.63 -11.08 -9.48
CA LEU A 60 12.36 -10.47 -9.03
C LEU A 60 11.76 -9.57 -10.11
N ALA A 61 12.56 -8.68 -10.70
CA ALA A 61 12.11 -7.78 -11.76
C ALA A 61 11.51 -8.52 -12.97
N ARG A 62 12.06 -9.70 -13.33
CA ARG A 62 11.51 -10.52 -14.40
C ARG A 62 10.18 -11.15 -13.98
N THR A 63 10.10 -11.69 -12.77
CA THR A 63 8.88 -12.29 -12.22
C THR A 63 7.74 -11.27 -12.15
N VAL A 64 7.99 -10.09 -11.60
CA VAL A 64 7.01 -9.00 -11.52
C VAL A 64 6.54 -8.58 -12.92
N ARG A 65 7.47 -8.36 -13.87
CA ARG A 65 7.11 -7.99 -15.26
C ARG A 65 6.33 -9.10 -15.98
N ALA A 66 6.52 -10.36 -15.62
CA ALA A 66 5.74 -11.46 -16.18
C ALA A 66 4.33 -11.46 -15.61
N ALA A 67 4.19 -11.35 -14.28
CA ALA A 67 2.90 -11.29 -13.59
C ALA A 67 2.03 -10.10 -14.07
N VAL A 68 2.61 -8.90 -14.18
CA VAL A 68 1.90 -7.70 -14.68
C VAL A 68 1.43 -7.89 -16.12
N ARG A 69 2.20 -8.59 -16.95
CA ARG A 69 1.82 -8.87 -18.35
C ARG A 69 0.69 -9.90 -18.45
N SER A 70 0.73 -10.97 -17.65
CA SER A 70 -0.34 -11.97 -17.63
C SER A 70 -1.65 -11.38 -17.13
N ASP A 71 -1.59 -10.54 -16.11
CA ASP A 71 -2.78 -9.90 -15.54
C ASP A 71 -3.51 -9.02 -16.57
N ARG A 72 -2.76 -8.15 -17.25
CA ARG A 72 -3.30 -7.34 -18.37
C ARG A 72 -3.87 -8.21 -19.50
N ALA A 73 -3.25 -9.34 -19.81
CA ALA A 73 -3.74 -10.24 -20.85
C ALA A 73 -5.07 -10.92 -20.47
N HIS A 74 -5.27 -11.24 -19.19
CA HIS A 74 -6.55 -11.77 -18.68
C HIS A 74 -7.67 -10.73 -18.72
N MET A 75 -7.37 -9.46 -18.43
CA MET A 75 -8.31 -8.34 -18.56
C MET A 75 -8.77 -8.09 -20.00
N HIS A 76 -7.88 -8.29 -20.98
CA HIS A 76 -8.20 -8.08 -22.40
C HIS A 76 -8.81 -9.30 -23.11
N ARG A 77 -9.33 -10.30 -22.36
CA ARG A 77 -9.91 -11.49 -22.98
C ARG A 77 -11.10 -11.08 -23.86
N PRO A 78 -11.04 -11.32 -25.19
CA PRO A 78 -12.07 -10.82 -26.09
C PRO A 78 -13.39 -11.52 -25.78
N TRP A 79 -14.43 -10.71 -25.52
CA TRP A 79 -15.84 -11.12 -25.33
C TRP A 79 -16.34 -12.08 -26.42
N TRP A 80 -15.69 -12.14 -27.59
CA TRP A 80 -16.13 -12.88 -28.78
C TRP A 80 -16.26 -14.40 -28.57
N GLY A 81 -15.81 -14.95 -27.43
CA GLY A 81 -16.11 -16.32 -27.02
C GLY A 81 -17.55 -16.59 -26.57
N ILE A 82 -18.38 -15.56 -26.37
CA ILE A 82 -19.77 -15.72 -25.89
C ILE A 82 -20.77 -15.98 -27.03
N SER A 83 -20.38 -15.75 -28.29
CA SER A 83 -21.32 -15.84 -29.43
C SER A 83 -21.90 -17.23 -29.68
N ALA A 84 -21.15 -18.31 -29.45
CA ALA A 84 -21.67 -19.65 -29.75
C ALA A 84 -22.78 -20.09 -28.78
N ALA A 85 -22.62 -19.79 -27.48
CA ALA A 85 -23.61 -20.15 -26.46
C ALA A 85 -24.87 -19.28 -26.54
N ALA A 86 -24.71 -17.96 -26.79
CA ALA A 86 -25.84 -17.06 -26.97
C ALA A 86 -26.66 -17.40 -28.24
N VAL A 87 -25.98 -17.74 -29.34
CA VAL A 87 -26.65 -18.19 -30.57
C VAL A 87 -27.32 -19.55 -30.36
N ALA A 88 -26.70 -20.48 -29.63
CA ALA A 88 -27.34 -21.75 -29.27
C ALA A 88 -28.57 -21.55 -28.36
N ALA A 89 -28.52 -20.66 -27.37
CA ALA A 89 -29.64 -20.35 -26.50
C ALA A 89 -30.81 -19.67 -27.25
N LEU A 90 -30.50 -18.77 -28.19
CA LEU A 90 -31.48 -18.18 -29.10
C LEU A 90 -32.09 -19.23 -30.06
N ALA A 91 -31.27 -20.14 -30.60
CA ALA A 91 -31.71 -21.21 -31.49
C ALA A 91 -32.53 -22.29 -30.77
N LEU A 92 -32.24 -22.54 -29.48
CA LEU A 92 -32.99 -23.45 -28.62
C LEU A 92 -34.28 -22.83 -28.07
N GLY A 93 -34.54 -21.54 -28.36
CA GLY A 93 -35.80 -20.89 -28.02
C GLY A 93 -36.05 -20.88 -26.52
N ILE A 94 -35.02 -20.64 -25.71
CA ILE A 94 -35.19 -20.35 -24.28
C ILE A 94 -35.79 -18.95 -24.19
N GLY A 95 -37.10 -18.90 -24.43
CA GLY A 95 -37.92 -17.72 -24.32
C GLY A 95 -37.82 -17.18 -22.91
N MET A 96 -37.46 -15.91 -22.84
CA MET A 96 -37.54 -15.09 -21.65
C MET A 96 -39.03 -14.95 -21.27
N SER A 97 -39.56 -15.96 -20.58
CA SER A 97 -40.70 -15.77 -19.68
C SER A 97 -40.16 -14.95 -18.52
N SER A 98 -40.17 -13.63 -18.69
CA SER A 98 -40.05 -12.69 -17.57
C SER A 98 -41.30 -12.81 -16.71
N ASP A 99 -41.33 -13.81 -15.85
CA ASP A 99 -42.07 -13.75 -14.59
C ASP A 99 -41.09 -14.13 -13.48
N GLY A 100 -40.95 -13.25 -12.51
CA GLY A 100 -39.97 -13.39 -11.42
C GLY A 100 -38.68 -12.62 -11.65
N SER A 101 -38.74 -11.29 -11.51
CA SER A 101 -37.61 -10.54 -11.00
C SER A 101 -37.38 -10.93 -9.53
N GLU A 102 -36.84 -12.12 -9.29
CA GLU A 102 -36.11 -12.37 -8.06
C GLU A 102 -34.76 -11.70 -8.25
N GLN A 103 -34.66 -10.48 -7.73
CA GLN A 103 -33.39 -9.86 -7.41
C GLN A 103 -32.61 -10.88 -6.59
N VAL A 104 -31.67 -11.57 -7.24
CA VAL A 104 -30.58 -12.20 -6.52
C VAL A 104 -29.78 -11.02 -5.98
N GLU A 105 -30.15 -10.61 -4.77
CA GLU A 105 -29.32 -9.81 -3.90
C GLU A 105 -28.01 -10.59 -3.81
N SER A 106 -27.04 -10.17 -4.61
CA SER A 106 -25.65 -10.49 -4.40
C SER A 106 -25.35 -9.95 -3.02
N ALA A 107 -25.54 -10.78 -2.00
CA ALA A 107 -25.11 -10.53 -0.65
C ALA A 107 -23.58 -10.49 -0.68
N LEU A 108 -23.06 -9.37 -1.13
CA LEU A 108 -21.72 -8.93 -0.83
C LEU A 108 -21.69 -8.87 0.70
N PRO A 109 -20.89 -9.70 1.37
CA PRO A 109 -20.80 -9.60 2.82
C PRO A 109 -20.35 -8.18 3.16
N GLY A 110 -20.93 -7.57 4.20
CA GLY A 110 -20.78 -6.13 4.52
C GLY A 110 -19.35 -5.64 4.82
N TYR A 111 -18.33 -6.47 4.60
CA TYR A 111 -16.91 -6.11 4.63
C TYR A 111 -16.28 -5.91 3.24
N ALA A 112 -17.01 -6.19 2.15
CA ALA A 112 -16.50 -6.02 0.80
C ALA A 112 -16.61 -4.54 0.37
N PHE A 113 -15.56 -3.78 0.63
CA PHE A 113 -15.41 -2.42 0.08
C PHE A 113 -14.95 -2.49 -1.37
N GLU A 114 -15.68 -1.85 -2.28
CA GLU A 114 -15.18 -1.57 -3.63
C GLU A 114 -14.05 -0.55 -3.50
N VAL A 115 -12.81 -0.98 -3.74
CA VAL A 115 -11.66 -0.09 -3.79
C VAL A 115 -11.65 0.51 -5.20
N GLU A 116 -12.05 1.77 -5.33
CA GLU A 116 -11.82 2.57 -6.53
C GLU A 116 -10.29 2.73 -6.71
N ASP A 117 -9.80 2.56 -7.95
CA ASP A 117 -8.39 2.50 -8.35
C ASP A 117 -7.57 3.79 -8.07
N GLY A 118 -8.08 4.73 -7.27
CA GLY A 118 -7.44 5.97 -6.85
C GLY A 118 -7.12 6.06 -5.35
N ASP A 119 -7.72 5.22 -4.50
CA ASP A 119 -7.67 5.35 -3.04
C ASP A 119 -6.77 4.30 -2.39
N ALA A 120 -5.61 4.03 -2.99
CA ALA A 120 -4.60 3.16 -2.38
C ALA A 120 -4.03 3.72 -1.06
N TRP A 121 -4.34 4.98 -0.74
CA TRP A 121 -4.11 5.62 0.54
C TRP A 121 -5.45 6.13 1.08
N LEU A 122 -6.21 5.23 1.71
CA LEU A 122 -7.36 5.58 2.54
C LEU A 122 -6.87 6.50 3.67
N SER A 123 -7.09 7.81 3.50
CA SER A 123 -7.03 8.90 4.48
C SER A 123 -5.85 8.99 5.46
N ASP A 124 -5.54 10.22 5.86
CA ASP A 124 -4.52 10.56 6.86
C ASP A 124 -4.94 10.19 8.31
N ASP A 125 -5.81 9.20 8.47
CA ASP A 125 -6.34 8.74 9.77
C ASP A 125 -5.58 7.54 10.34
N GLY A 126 -4.46 7.15 9.73
CA GLY A 126 -3.49 6.24 10.35
C GLY A 126 -4.01 4.81 10.55
N LEU A 127 -5.08 4.42 9.86
CA LEU A 127 -5.61 3.05 9.87
C LEU A 127 -4.79 2.14 8.95
N ILE A 128 -3.48 2.07 9.21
CA ILE A 128 -2.61 1.04 8.67
C ILE A 128 -2.48 -0.06 9.73
N ALA A 129 -3.09 -1.21 9.42
CA ALA A 129 -3.07 -2.46 10.20
C ALA A 129 -3.64 -2.38 11.62
N GLY A 130 -4.96 -2.56 11.75
CA GLY A 130 -5.56 -3.22 12.92
C GLY A 130 -5.15 -2.68 14.29
N ALA A 131 -5.02 -1.37 14.45
CA ALA A 131 -4.96 -0.78 15.79
C ALA A 131 -6.29 -1.13 16.48
N PRO A 132 -6.27 -1.89 17.60
CA PRO A 132 -7.50 -2.25 18.29
C PRO A 132 -8.17 -0.96 18.77
N ASP A 133 -9.48 -0.83 18.53
CA ASP A 133 -10.27 0.28 19.05
C ASP A 133 -10.40 0.12 20.57
N LEU A 134 -9.52 0.81 21.31
CA LEU A 134 -9.45 0.74 22.76
C LEU A 134 -10.57 1.54 23.43
N ASP A 135 -11.15 2.52 22.72
CA ASP A 135 -12.19 3.41 23.26
C ASP A 135 -13.56 2.70 23.33
N ALA A 136 -13.75 1.63 22.55
CA ALA A 136 -14.93 0.78 22.61
C ALA A 136 -14.88 -0.30 23.71
N LEU A 137 -13.73 -0.49 24.37
CA LEU A 137 -13.58 -1.45 25.47
C LEU A 137 -14.12 -0.85 26.78
N SER A 138 -14.73 -1.68 27.63
CA SER A 138 -15.01 -1.23 29.00
C SER A 138 -13.73 -1.13 29.81
N ASP A 139 -13.74 -0.30 30.86
CA ASP A 139 -12.59 -0.11 31.75
C ASP A 139 -12.05 -1.45 32.30
N GLU A 140 -12.93 -2.41 32.58
CA GLU A 140 -12.54 -3.73 33.06
C GLU A 140 -11.82 -4.56 31.98
N ALA A 141 -12.30 -4.51 30.73
CA ALA A 141 -11.67 -5.22 29.61
C ALA A 141 -10.32 -4.59 29.26
N LEU A 142 -10.20 -3.27 29.35
CA LEU A 142 -8.95 -2.54 29.15
C LEU A 142 -7.91 -2.91 30.22
N LEU A 143 -8.32 -2.99 31.50
CA LEU A 143 -7.44 -3.41 32.60
C LEU A 143 -6.97 -4.86 32.46
N GLN A 144 -7.85 -5.77 32.02
CA GLN A 144 -7.46 -7.16 31.76
C GLN A 144 -6.44 -7.27 30.63
N PHE A 145 -6.62 -6.52 29.54
CA PHE A 145 -5.67 -6.49 28.43
C PHE A 145 -4.28 -5.97 28.86
N LEU A 146 -4.24 -4.96 29.73
CA LEU A 146 -2.99 -4.43 30.29
C LEU A 146 -2.28 -5.45 31.19
N ASP A 147 -3.02 -6.22 31.98
CA ASP A 147 -2.44 -7.31 32.80
C ASP A 147 -1.83 -8.41 31.93
N GLU A 148 -2.52 -8.83 30.86
CA GLU A 148 -2.02 -9.84 29.92
C GLU A 148 -0.72 -9.40 29.22
N LEU A 149 -0.63 -8.14 28.78
CA LEU A 149 0.58 -7.60 28.14
C LEU A 149 1.76 -7.49 29.12
N THR A 150 1.50 -7.13 30.38
CA THR A 150 2.56 -6.99 31.39
C THR A 150 3.04 -8.34 31.92
N VAL A 151 2.16 -9.35 32.01
CA VAL A 151 2.52 -10.73 32.39
C VAL A 151 3.26 -11.45 31.25
N GLY A 152 2.88 -11.22 29.99
CA GLY A 152 3.52 -11.83 28.81
C GLY A 152 4.98 -11.38 28.57
N GLY A 153 5.40 -10.23 29.11
CA GLY A 153 6.75 -9.70 28.96
C GLY A 153 7.84 -10.40 29.80
N ALA A 154 7.46 -11.23 30.78
CA ALA A 154 8.39 -11.87 31.72
C ALA A 154 8.70 -13.36 31.42
N GLY A 155 8.09 -13.96 30.38
CA GLY A 155 8.14 -15.41 30.13
C GLY A 155 8.93 -15.89 28.91
N GLY A 156 9.61 -15.01 28.17
CA GLY A 156 10.35 -15.37 26.95
C GLY A 156 11.82 -15.74 27.21
N GLY A 157 12.07 -16.84 27.92
CA GLY A 157 13.43 -17.31 28.19
C GLY A 157 13.50 -18.77 28.61
N ALA A 158 13.47 -19.68 27.62
CA ALA A 158 14.12 -20.99 27.62
C ALA A 158 14.08 -21.58 26.20
#